data_AF-A0A2E3UJU0-F1
#
_entry.id   AF-A0A2E3UJU0-F1
#
_cell.length_a   1.000
_cell.length_b   1.000
_cell.length_c   1.000
_cell.angle_alpha   90.00
_cell.angle_beta   90.00
_cell.angle_gamma   90.00
#
_symmetry.space_group_name_H-M   'P 1'
#
loop_
_entity.id
_entity.type
_entity.pdbx_description
1 polymer ?
#
loop_
_entity_poly.entity_id
_entity_poly.type
_entity_poly.pdbx_seq_one_letter_code
_entity_poly.pdbx_strand_id
1 'polypeptide(L)' 'MDTYSLLRMFADSWALLALALFFVGMIIWVFRPGSTAEHLDSANIPFRHEKKPACDDEKNGAHIKEART' A
#
# COMPACT_ATOMS: atom_id res chain seq x y z
N MET A 1 13.14 47.43 19.80
CA MET A 1 13.30 46.08 19.23
C MET A 1 13.44 46.27 17.73
N ASP A 2 14.67 46.26 17.23
CA ASP A 2 14.96 46.55 15.83
C ASP A 2 14.57 45.38 14.91
N THR A 3 14.10 45.69 13.70
CA THR A 3 13.63 44.74 12.67
C THR A 3 14.63 43.61 12.39
N TYR A 4 15.92 43.89 12.53
CA TYR A 4 16.99 42.91 12.34
C TYR A 4 16.93 41.75 13.35
N SER A 5 16.58 42.02 14.61
CA SER A 5 16.46 40.95 15.63
C SER A 5 15.31 39.99 15.31
N LEU A 6 14.19 40.51 14.78
CA LEU A 6 13.06 39.67 14.37
C LEU A 6 13.43 38.74 13.21
N LEU A 7 14.11 39.28 12.18
CA LEU A 7 14.56 38.50 11.03
C LEU A 7 15.60 37.44 11.43
N ARG A 8 16.52 37.78 12.34
CA ARG A 8 17.56 36.88 12.83
C ARG A 8 16.96 35.71 13.62
N MET A 9 16.00 35.97 14.50
CA MET A 9 15.37 34.91 15.31
C MET A 9 14.58 33.93 14.44
N PHE A 10 13.95 34.41 13.37
CA PHE A 10 13.32 33.55 12.35
C PHE A 10 14.34 32.72 11.58
N ALA A 11 15.45 33.33 11.13
CA ALA A 11 16.50 32.66 10.37
C ALA A 11 17.18 31.54 11.18
N ASP A 12 17.36 31.71 12.49
CA ASP A 12 18.03 30.72 13.35
C ASP A 12 17.19 29.42 13.52
N SER A 13 15.87 29.51 13.37
CA SER A 13 14.96 28.38 13.54
C SER A 13 14.85 27.44 12.34
N TRP A 14 15.40 27.81 11.18
CA TRP A 14 15.21 27.09 9.91
C TRP A 14 15.73 25.65 9.92
N ALA A 15 16.90 25.41 10.50
CA ALA A 15 17.48 24.06 10.56
C ALA A 15 16.66 23.12 11.46
N LEU A 16 16.18 23.62 12.60
CA LEU A 16 15.30 22.88 13.50
C LEU A 16 13.95 22.57 12.84
N LEU A 17 13.40 23.54 12.10
CA LEU A 17 12.14 23.41 11.39
C LEU A 17 12.26 22.36 10.26
N ALA A 18 13.37 22.34 9.53
CA ALA A 18 13.65 21.32 8.51
C ALA A 18 13.69 19.91 9.10
N LEU A 19 14.38 19.73 10.25
CA LEU A 19 14.44 18.43 10.93
C LEU A 19 13.05 17.99 11.44
N ALA A 20 12.27 18.91 12.00
CA ALA A 20 10.91 18.63 12.46
C ALA A 20 9.99 18.21 11.31
N LEU A 21 10.03 18.92 10.18
CA LEU A 21 9.26 18.55 8.98
C LEU A 21 9.71 17.21 8.41
N PHE A 22 11.02 16.94 8.35
CA PHE A 22 11.55 15.66 7.92
C PHE A 22 11.05 14.51 8.81
N PHE A 23 11.09 14.70 10.13
CA PHE A 23 10.62 13.72 11.09
C PHE A 23 9.13 13.41 10.95
N VAL A 24 8.29 14.45 10.84
CA VAL A 24 6.85 14.29 10.58
C VAL A 24 6.62 13.61 9.22
N GLY A 25 7.40 13.96 8.20
CA GLY A 25 7.37 13.30 6.90
C GLY A 25 7.67 11.80 6.98
N MET A 26 8.66 11.40 7.79
CA MET A 26 8.98 10.00 8.06
C MET A 26 7.85 9.28 8.80
N ILE A 27 7.25 9.92 9.80
CA ILE A 27 6.08 9.38 10.51
C ILE A 27 4.96 9.09 9.50
N ILE A 28 4.59 10.07 8.68
CA ILE A 28 3.53 9.92 7.66
C ILE A 28 3.89 8.84 6.65
N TRP A 29 5.16 8.74 6.25
CA TRP A 29 5.63 7.73 5.32
C TRP A 29 5.54 6.30 5.89
N VAL A 30 5.92 6.10 7.15
CA VAL A 30 5.78 4.79 7.83
C VAL A 30 4.32 4.39 7.98
N PHE A 31 3.45 5.35 8.31
CA PHE A 31 2.02 5.09 8.43
C PHE A 31 1.27 5.07 7.09
N ARG A 32 1.94 5.32 5.95
CA ARG A 32 1.34 5.19 4.63
C ARG A 32 1.00 3.71 4.40
N PRO A 33 -0.27 3.31 4.36
CA PRO A 33 -0.67 1.93 4.08
C PRO A 33 -0.57 1.71 2.57
N GLY A 34 0.66 1.61 2.05
CA GLY A 34 0.92 1.44 0.62
C GLY A 34 0.71 0.00 0.14
N SER A 35 0.75 -0.96 1.05
CA SER A 35 0.70 -2.38 0.74
C SER A 35 -0.32 -3.08 1.62
N THR A 36 -1.61 -2.77 1.41
CA THR A 36 -2.69 -3.53 2.05
C THR A 36 -3.57 -4.22 1.00
N ALA A 37 -3.64 -3.68 -0.22
CA ALA A 37 -4.42 -4.27 -1.31
C ALA A 37 -3.78 -5.54 -1.89
N GLU A 38 -2.47 -5.55 -2.12
CA GLU A 38 -1.77 -6.67 -2.78
C GLU A 38 -1.56 -7.89 -1.87
N HIS A 39 -1.38 -7.67 -0.55
CA HIS A 39 -1.29 -8.78 0.41
C HIS A 39 -2.63 -9.46 0.65
N LEU A 40 -3.75 -8.74 0.50
CA LEU A 40 -5.09 -9.32 0.63
C LEU A 40 -5.40 -10.29 -0.51
N ASP A 41 -4.90 -10.00 -1.72
CA ASP A 41 -5.04 -10.88 -2.88
C ASP A 41 -4.21 -12.15 -2.73
N SER A 42 -2.93 -12.03 -2.32
CA SER A 42 -2.05 -13.19 -2.07
C SER A 42 -2.52 -14.08 -0.91
N ALA A 43 -3.01 -13.49 0.17
CA ALA A 43 -3.55 -14.23 1.32
C ALA A 43 -4.86 -14.96 1.01
N ASN A 44 -5.60 -14.53 -0.02
CA ASN A 44 -6.81 -15.21 -0.48
C ASN A 44 -6.52 -16.36 -1.47
N ILE A 45 -5.29 -16.56 -1.94
CA ILE A 45 -4.96 -17.67 -2.86
C ILE A 45 -5.30 -19.05 -2.26
N PRO A 46 -4.94 -19.39 -1.00
CA PRO A 46 -5.27 -20.71 -0.43
C PRO A 46 -6.75 -20.87 -0.13
N PHE A 47 -7.45 -19.79 0.26
CA PHE A 47 -8.85 -19.82 0.69
C PHE A 47 -9.84 -19.54 -0.45
N ARG A 48 -9.36 -19.20 -1.66
CA ARG A 48 -10.20 -18.88 -2.83
C ARG A 48 -11.14 -20.02 -3.24
N HIS A 49 -10.82 -21.24 -2.82
CA HIS A 49 -11.56 -22.45 -3.15
C HIS A 49 -12.38 -23.00 -1.97
N GLU A 50 -12.41 -22.33 -0.81
CA GLU A 50 -13.14 -22.84 0.37
C GLU A 50 -14.62 -22.42 0.43
N LYS A 51 -14.99 -21.25 -0.12
CA LYS A 51 -16.38 -20.72 -0.06
C LYS A 51 -17.24 -20.98 -1.29
N LYS A 52 -16.68 -21.52 -2.37
CA LYS A 52 -17.47 -21.98 -3.50
C LYS A 52 -16.84 -23.28 -3.97
N PRO A 53 -17.57 -24.41 -3.97
CA PRO A 53 -17.06 -25.57 -4.68
C PRO A 53 -16.75 -25.11 -6.09
N ALA A 54 -15.59 -25.50 -6.62
CA ALA A 54 -15.41 -25.45 -8.06
C ALA A 54 -16.60 -26.24 -8.61
N CYS A 55 -17.59 -25.56 -9.21
CA CYS A 55 -18.56 -26.29 -9.99
C CYS A 55 -17.74 -27.04 -11.02
N ASP A 56 -17.78 -28.35 -10.93
CA ASP A 56 -16.97 -29.30 -11.68
C ASP A 56 -17.32 -29.32 -13.18
N ASP A 57 -17.92 -28.24 -13.68
CA ASP A 57 -18.44 -28.08 -15.04
C ASP A 57 -17.34 -27.88 -16.08
N GLU A 58 -16.13 -27.45 -15.68
CA GLU A 58 -15.07 -27.18 -16.66
C GLU A 58 -14.28 -28.44 -17.07
N LYS A 59 -14.29 -29.50 -16.27
CA LYS A 59 -13.61 -30.76 -16.63
C LYS A 59 -14.45 -31.71 -17.50
N ASN A 60 -15.77 -31.54 -17.53
CA ASN A 60 -16.64 -32.36 -18.39
C ASN A 60 -16.76 -31.83 -19.83
N GLY A 61 -16.51 -30.53 -20.05
CA GLY A 61 -16.63 -29.90 -21.37
C GLY A 61 -15.42 -30.07 -22.30
N ALA A 62 -14.22 -30.29 -21.75
CA ALA A 62 -13.00 -30.47 -22.53
C ALA A 62 -12.86 -31.89 -23.07
N HIS A 63 -13.21 -32.90 -22.28
CA HIS A 63 -12.99 -34.31 -22.65
C HIS A 63 -14.01 -34.87 -23.66
N ILE A 64 -15.14 -34.19 -23.88
CA ILE A 64 -16.15 -34.58 -24.89
C ILE A 64 -15.83 -33.99 -26.27
N LYS A 65 -15.07 -32.89 -26.34
CA LYS A 65 -14.72 -32.24 -27.62
C LYS A 65 -13.55 -32.92 -28.31
N GLU A 66 -12.62 -33.50 -27.56
CA GLU A 66 -11.44 -34.18 -28.10
C GLU A 66 -11.71 -35.64 -28.51
N ALA A 67 -12.82 -36.24 -28.07
CA ALA A 67 -13.25 -37.58 -28.51
C ALA A 67 -14.09 -37.56 -29.80
N ARG A 68 -14.32 -36.38 -30.40
CA ARG A 68 -15.05 -36.21 -31.66
C ARG A 68 -14.24 -35.35 -32.64
N THR A 69 -12.99 -35.73 -32.92
CA THR A 69 -12.27 -35.30 -34.13
C THR A 69 -11.40 -36.43 -34.62
#